data_AF-A0A1U8QBE5-F1
#
_entry.id   AF-A0A1U8QBE5-F1
#
_cell.length_a   1.000
_cell.length_b   1.000
_cell.length_c   1.000
_cell.angle_alpha   90.00
_cell.angle_beta   90.00
_cell.angle_gamma   90.00
#
_symmetry.space_group_name_H-M   'P 1'
#
loop_
_entity.id
_entity.type
_entity.pdbx_description
1 polymer ?
#
loop_
_entity_poly.entity_id
_entity_poly.type
_entity_poly.pdbx_seq_one_letter_code
_entity_poly.pdbx_strand_id
1 'polypeptide(L)'
;MAHGQFAKLFDDNKLKGPNYADWYRNLNLVLTSKKLDKVAKNPTPECPGDKASEARRREYQEWEEKNSLARCYIVASLDNAIQRQFDKIEVCKNILDSLKTMYEEQNRSARQKVLKLLMTTQMTESQ
;
A
#
# COMPACT_ATOMS: atom_id res chain seq x y z
N MET A 1 17.73 4.58 -18.79
CA MET A 1 17.48 5.64 -17.79
C MET A 1 16.00 5.66 -17.35
N ALA A 2 15.52 4.63 -16.66
CA ALA A 2 14.13 4.59 -16.13
C ALA A 2 14.04 5.03 -14.64
N HIS A 3 15.17 5.22 -13.96
CA HIS A 3 15.18 5.57 -12.53
C HIS A 3 14.61 6.97 -12.25
N GLY A 4 14.80 7.95 -13.14
CA GLY A 4 14.31 9.32 -12.95
C GLY A 4 12.80 9.50 -13.15
N GLN A 5 12.16 8.73 -14.03
CA GLN A 5 10.72 8.86 -14.30
C GLN A 5 9.86 8.42 -13.10
N PHE A 6 10.25 7.34 -12.41
CA PHE A 6 9.49 6.85 -11.26
C PHE A 6 9.67 7.73 -10.02
N ALA A 7 10.85 8.33 -9.83
CA ALA A 7 11.08 9.26 -8.74
C ALA A 7 10.12 10.47 -8.82
N LYS A 8 10.05 11.10 -10.00
CA LYS A 8 9.10 12.21 -10.24
C LYS A 8 7.64 11.79 -10.09
N LEU A 9 7.27 10.61 -10.60
CA LEU A 9 5.92 10.07 -10.43
C LEU A 9 5.52 9.96 -8.96
N PHE A 10 6.43 9.47 -8.10
CA PHE A 10 6.16 9.34 -6.67
C PHE A 10 6.12 10.68 -5.95
N ASP A 11 7.00 11.62 -6.28
CA ASP A 11 6.96 12.96 -5.68
C ASP A 11 5.65 13.70 -6.00
N ASP A 12 5.19 13.60 -7.25
CA ASP A 12 3.94 14.23 -7.70
C ASP A 12 2.69 13.52 -7.13
N ASN A 13 2.79 12.23 -6.77
CA ASN A 13 1.65 11.37 -6.41
C ASN A 13 1.81 10.69 -5.05
N LYS A 14 2.50 11.30 -4.08
CA LYS A 14 2.58 10.73 -2.73
C LYS A 14 1.19 10.47 -2.15
N LEU A 15 1.05 9.38 -1.40
CA LEU A 15 -0.19 9.09 -0.66
C LEU A 15 -0.41 10.18 0.39
N LYS A 16 -1.44 11.01 0.20
CA LYS A 16 -1.79 12.15 1.05
C LYS A 16 -3.29 12.44 0.99
N GLY A 17 -3.90 12.75 2.12
CA GLY A 17 -5.35 13.01 2.17
C GLY A 17 -6.13 11.83 1.56
N PRO A 18 -7.20 12.04 0.76
CA PRO A 18 -8.08 10.97 0.27
C PRO A 18 -7.64 10.28 -1.04
N ASN A 19 -6.41 10.49 -1.54
CA ASN A 19 -6.00 10.07 -2.90
C ASN A 19 -5.61 8.58 -3.07
N TYR A 20 -6.07 7.69 -2.19
CA TYR A 20 -5.62 6.29 -2.15
C TYR A 20 -5.80 5.53 -3.47
N ALA A 21 -6.94 5.69 -4.15
CA ALA A 21 -7.22 4.95 -5.38
C ALA A 21 -6.24 5.31 -6.51
N ASP A 22 -5.97 6.61 -6.69
CA ASP A 22 -5.03 7.09 -7.71
C ASP A 22 -3.59 6.72 -7.37
N TRP A 23 -3.21 6.88 -6.10
CA TRP A 23 -1.90 6.45 -5.59
C TRP A 23 -1.67 4.96 -5.85
N TYR A 24 -2.63 4.10 -5.48
CA TYR A 24 -2.49 2.65 -5.63
C TYR A 24 -2.39 2.24 -7.10
N ARG A 25 -3.15 2.89 -8.00
CA ARG A 25 -3.05 2.68 -9.44
C ARG A 25 -1.64 2.99 -9.97
N ASN A 26 -1.10 4.14 -9.57
CA ASN A 26 0.24 4.57 -9.99
C ASN A 26 1.33 3.64 -9.43
N LEU A 27 1.25 3.28 -8.15
CA LEU A 27 2.16 2.33 -7.52
C LEU A 27 2.14 0.98 -8.23
N ASN A 28 0.95 0.43 -8.51
CA ASN A 28 0.82 -0.88 -9.17
C ASN A 28 1.44 -0.88 -10.59
N LEU A 29 1.38 0.23 -11.33
CA LEU A 29 2.09 0.37 -12.61
C LEU A 29 3.61 0.25 -12.43
N VAL A 30 4.17 0.92 -11.42
CA VAL A 30 5.61 0.85 -11.11
C VAL A 30 6.01 -0.56 -10.72
N LEU A 31 5.30 -1.18 -9.76
CA LEU A 31 5.60 -2.54 -9.30
C LEU A 31 5.50 -3.56 -10.43
N THR A 32 4.49 -3.45 -11.31
CA THR A 32 4.33 -4.33 -12.48
C THR A 32 5.50 -4.14 -13.46
N SER A 33 5.90 -2.89 -13.76
CA SER A 33 7.04 -2.61 -14.64
C SER A 33 8.37 -3.22 -14.13
N LYS A 34 8.49 -3.36 -12.80
CA LYS A 34 9.65 -3.92 -12.11
C LYS A 34 9.53 -5.42 -11.80
N LYS A 35 8.42 -6.07 -12.20
CA LYS A 35 8.11 -7.48 -11.90
C LYS A 35 8.06 -7.78 -10.38
N LEU A 36 7.55 -6.82 -9.61
CA LEU A 36 7.39 -6.88 -8.15
C LEU A 36 5.93 -7.03 -7.73
N ASP A 37 5.00 -7.06 -8.67
CA ASP A 37 3.56 -7.13 -8.40
C ASP A 37 3.15 -8.41 -7.65
N LYS A 38 3.86 -9.52 -7.89
CA LYS A 38 3.59 -10.80 -7.21
C LYS A 38 3.82 -10.72 -5.69
N VAL A 39 4.92 -10.10 -5.25
CA VAL A 39 5.22 -10.01 -3.80
C VAL A 39 4.26 -9.09 -3.06
N ALA A 40 3.67 -8.11 -3.77
CA ALA A 40 2.68 -7.20 -3.22
C ALA A 40 1.27 -7.79 -3.12
N LYS A 41 0.94 -8.79 -3.96
CA LYS A 41 -0.42 -9.37 -4.06
C LYS A 41 -0.56 -10.73 -3.38
N ASN A 42 0.48 -11.56 -3.46
CA ASN A 42 0.41 -12.94 -3.00
C ASN A 42 0.75 -13.05 -1.51
N PRO A 43 0.23 -14.07 -0.82
CA PRO A 43 0.63 -14.36 0.55
C PRO A 43 2.15 -14.53 0.68
N THR A 44 2.68 -14.15 1.84
CA THR A 44 4.07 -14.41 2.23
C THR A 44 4.34 -15.92 2.15
N PRO A 45 5.38 -16.36 1.43
CA PRO A 45 5.77 -17.77 1.42
C PRO A 45 6.28 -18.17 2.80
N GLU A 46 6.09 -19.43 3.15
CA GLU A 46 6.63 -19.99 4.38
C GLU A 46 8.16 -20.00 4.36
N CYS A 47 8.78 -19.57 5.47
CA CYS A 47 10.21 -19.64 5.64
C CYS A 47 10.70 -21.10 5.46
N PRO A 48 11.69 -21.36 4.60
CA PRO A 48 12.24 -22.69 4.42
C PRO A 48 12.88 -23.19 5.73
N GLY A 49 12.46 -24.38 6.19
CA GLY A 49 13.12 -25.04 7.32
C GLY A 49 14.50 -25.62 6.95
N ASP A 50 15.24 -26.09 7.94
CA ASP A 50 16.62 -26.60 7.78
C ASP A 50 16.74 -27.76 6.80
N LYS A 51 15.67 -28.53 6.58
CA LYS A 51 15.62 -29.67 5.66
C LYS A 51 15.08 -29.32 4.27
N ALA A 52 14.82 -28.04 3.98
CA ALA A 52 14.34 -27.61 2.67
C ALA A 52 15.37 -27.93 1.57
N SER A 53 14.87 -28.12 0.35
CA SER A 53 15.74 -28.24 -0.83
C SER A 53 16.44 -26.90 -1.10
N GLU A 54 17.59 -26.95 -1.77
CA GLU A 54 18.29 -25.74 -2.20
C GLU A 54 17.43 -24.88 -3.13
N ALA A 55 16.62 -25.51 -4.00
CA ALA A 55 15.68 -24.82 -4.86
C ALA A 55 14.67 -23.99 -4.05
N ARG A 56 14.06 -24.57 -3.01
CA ARG A 56 13.11 -23.86 -2.13
C ARG A 56 13.77 -22.70 -1.38
N ARG A 57 15.03 -22.87 -0.95
CA ARG A 57 15.79 -21.77 -0.31
C ARG A 57 16.04 -20.61 -1.28
N ARG A 58 16.44 -20.92 -2.52
CA ARG A 58 16.66 -19.91 -3.56
C ARG A 58 15.37 -19.15 -3.91
N GLU A 59 14.25 -19.85 -4.04
CA GLU A 59 12.95 -19.23 -4.28
C GLU A 59 12.55 -18.26 -3.17
N TYR A 60 12.76 -18.64 -1.90
CA TYR A 60 12.49 -17.75 -0.77
C TYR A 60 13.42 -16.53 -0.75
N GLN A 61 14.71 -16.71 -1.01
CA GLN A 61 15.66 -15.61 -1.09
C GLN A 61 15.29 -14.62 -2.20
N GLU A 62 14.91 -15.12 -3.38
CA GLU A 62 14.45 -14.26 -4.49
C GLU A 62 13.16 -13.50 -4.10
N TRP A 63 12.24 -14.16 -3.39
CA TRP A 63 11.06 -13.51 -2.85
C TRP A 63 11.43 -12.40 -1.85
N GLU A 64 12.39 -12.64 -0.95
CA GLU A 64 12.82 -11.69 0.07
C GLU A 64 13.43 -10.42 -0.56
N GLU A 65 14.31 -10.60 -1.56
CA GLU A 65 14.90 -9.50 -2.32
C GLU A 65 13.83 -8.65 -3.02
N LYS A 66 12.87 -9.31 -3.68
CA LYS A 66 11.75 -8.62 -4.33
C LYS A 66 10.83 -7.92 -3.33
N ASN A 67 10.54 -8.56 -2.20
CA ASN A 67 9.75 -8.00 -1.11
C ASN A 67 10.41 -6.73 -0.57
N SER A 68 11.71 -6.78 -0.31
CA SER A 68 12.50 -5.63 0.16
C SER A 68 12.43 -4.46 -0.83
N LEU A 69 12.62 -4.73 -2.14
CA LEU A 69 12.55 -3.68 -3.15
C LEU A 69 11.14 -3.10 -3.32
N ALA A 70 10.11 -3.95 -3.31
CA ALA A 70 8.72 -3.51 -3.36
C ALA A 70 8.37 -2.62 -2.14
N ARG A 71 8.87 -3.00 -0.96
CA ARG A 71 8.72 -2.22 0.27
C ARG A 71 9.33 -0.83 0.13
N CYS A 72 10.54 -0.71 -0.43
CA CYS A 72 11.16 0.59 -0.69
C CYS A 72 10.29 1.48 -1.59
N TYR A 73 9.72 0.92 -2.66
CA TYR A 73 8.81 1.67 -3.54
C TYR A 73 7.54 2.12 -2.82
N ILE A 74 6.92 1.24 -2.04
CA ILE A 74 5.71 1.57 -1.27
C ILE A 74 6.03 2.69 -0.30
N VAL A 75 7.03 2.53 0.58
CA VAL A 75 7.35 3.51 1.61
C VAL A 75 7.77 4.85 0.99
N ALA A 76 8.62 4.86 -0.05
CA ALA A 76 9.03 6.09 -0.73
C ALA A 76 7.85 6.85 -1.36
N SER A 77 6.77 6.15 -1.70
CA SER A 77 5.54 6.73 -2.28
C SER A 77 4.57 7.30 -1.25
N LEU A 78 4.85 7.18 0.05
CA LEU A 78 4.01 7.71 1.11
C LEU A 78 4.47 9.11 1.53
N ASP A 79 3.55 9.94 2.03
CA ASP A 79 3.93 11.14 2.76
C ASP A 79 4.66 10.80 4.07
N ASN A 80 5.55 11.69 4.52
CA ASN A 80 6.38 11.49 5.72
C ASN A 80 5.55 11.15 6.98
N ALA A 81 4.34 11.69 7.11
CA ALA A 81 3.47 11.40 8.26
C ALA A 81 2.98 9.93 8.26
N ILE A 82 2.81 9.34 7.09
CA ILE A 82 2.36 7.96 6.90
C ILE A 82 3.57 7.00 6.98
N GLN A 83 4.71 7.37 6.39
CA GLN A 83 5.94 6.55 6.40
C GLN A 83 6.32 6.05 7.79
N ARG A 84 6.34 6.94 8.78
CA ARG A 84 6.72 6.63 10.17
C ARG A 84 5.89 5.53 10.82
N GLN A 85 4.66 5.30 10.35
CA GLN A 85 3.77 4.26 10.87
C GLN A 85 4.16 2.87 10.35
N PHE A 86 4.90 2.80 9.24
CA PHE A 86 5.20 1.58 8.50
C PHE A 86 6.68 1.20 8.47
N ASP A 87 7.57 1.98 9.07
CA ASP A 87 9.03 1.76 9.06
C ASP A 87 9.45 0.37 9.55
N LYS A 88 8.69 -0.21 10.48
CA LYS A 88 8.98 -1.50 11.11
C LYS A 88 8.32 -2.70 10.44
N ILE A 89 7.47 -2.49 9.43
CA ILE A 89 6.83 -3.61 8.72
C ILE A 89 7.79 -4.14 7.67
N GLU A 90 8.12 -5.42 7.73
CA GLU A 90 9.08 -6.06 6.81
C GLU A 90 8.42 -6.58 5.54
N VAL A 91 7.14 -6.96 5.61
CA VAL A 91 6.39 -7.52 4.47
C VAL A 91 5.65 -6.40 3.74
N CYS A 92 5.99 -6.20 2.47
CA CYS A 92 5.40 -5.15 1.63
C CYS A 92 3.88 -5.27 1.50
N LYS A 93 3.36 -6.50 1.39
CA LYS A 93 1.92 -6.79 1.34
C LYS A 93 1.20 -6.34 2.61
N ASN A 94 1.80 -6.53 3.79
CA ASN A 94 1.18 -6.12 5.05
C ASN A 94 1.00 -4.59 5.10
N ILE A 95 1.97 -3.82 4.58
CA ILE A 95 1.84 -2.36 4.46
C ILE A 95 0.66 -2.01 3.56
N LEU A 96 0.53 -2.65 2.39
CA LEU A 96 -0.58 -2.39 1.45
C LEU A 96 -1.94 -2.76 2.04
N ASP A 97 -2.03 -3.91 2.71
CA ASP A 97 -3.27 -4.35 3.37
C ASP A 97 -3.67 -3.37 4.48
N SER A 98 -2.72 -2.94 5.33
CA SER A 98 -2.99 -1.93 6.37
C SER A 98 -3.42 -0.58 5.78
N LEU A 99 -2.74 -0.10 4.73
CA LEU A 99 -3.13 1.13 4.05
C LEU A 99 -4.55 1.02 3.48
N LYS A 100 -4.88 -0.09 2.82
CA LYS A 100 -6.22 -0.34 2.29
C LYS A 100 -7.28 -0.26 3.39
N THR A 101 -7.07 -0.96 4.51
CA THR A 101 -8.02 -0.97 5.62
C THR A 101 -8.23 0.43 6.21
N MET A 102 -7.16 1.16 6.50
CA MET A 102 -7.28 2.52 7.07
C MET A 102 -8.07 3.47 6.16
N TYR A 103 -7.87 3.37 4.84
CA TYR A 103 -8.53 4.24 3.88
C TYR A 103 -9.98 3.85 3.58
N GLU A 104 -10.29 2.54 3.61
CA GLU A 104 -11.67 2.05 3.56
C GLU A 104 -12.47 2.49 4.79
N GLU A 105 -11.87 2.40 5.98
CA GLU A 105 -12.46 2.86 7.24
C GLU A 105 -12.71 4.38 7.25
N GLN A 106 -11.72 5.19 6.85
CA GLN A 106 -11.87 6.64 6.75
C GLN A 106 -13.00 7.03 5.80
N ASN A 107 -13.08 6.39 4.63
CA ASN A 107 -14.16 6.62 3.66
C ASN A 107 -15.53 6.25 4.25
N ARG A 108 -15.64 5.14 4.97
CA ARG A 108 -16.87 4.72 5.64
C ARG A 108 -17.31 5.73 6.69
N SER A 109 -16.40 6.18 7.55
CA SER A 109 -16.68 7.17 8.59
C SER A 109 -17.08 8.53 8.00
N ALA A 110 -16.43 8.97 6.91
CA ALA A 110 -16.79 10.21 6.22
C ALA A 110 -18.23 10.15 5.68
N ARG A 111 -18.61 9.06 5.01
CA ARG A 111 -19.98 8.83 4.52
C ARG A 111 -21.00 8.86 5.64
N GLN A 112 -20.71 8.21 6.77
CA GLN A 112 -21.59 8.22 7.94
C GLN A 112 -21.79 9.62 8.51
N LYS A 113 -20.75 10.45 8.56
CA LYS A 113 -20.86 11.85 9.04
C LYS A 113 -21.76 12.69 8.11
N VAL A 114 -21.58 12.57 6.80
CA VAL A 114 -22.43 13.29 5.82
C VAL A 114 -23.89 12.88 5.94
N LEU A 115 -24.18 11.58 6.05
CA LEU A 115 -25.55 11.08 6.22
C LEU A 115 -26.21 11.60 7.50
N LYS A 116 -25.48 11.62 8.63
CA LYS A 116 -25.99 12.18 9.88
C LYS A 116 -26.31 13.66 9.75
N LEU A 117 -25.42 14.44 9.12
CA LEU A 117 -25.63 15.87 8.91
C LEU A 117 -26.90 16.12 8.07
N LEU A 118 -27.07 15.39 6.96
CA LEU A 118 -28.26 15.50 6.11
C LEU A 118 -29.54 15.16 6.87
N MET A 119 -29.55 14.09 7.66
CA MET A 119 -30.70 13.72 8.50
C MET A 119 -31.03 14.82 9.52
N THR A 120 -30.02 15.40 10.18
CA THR A 120 -30.26 16.49 11.14
C THR A 120 -30.77 17.75 10.48
N THR A 121 -30.30 18.11 9.29
CA THR A 121 -30.74 19.30 8.55
C THR A 121 -32.19 19.16 8.05
N GLN A 122 -32.57 17.98 7.54
CA GLN A 122 -33.95 17.69 7.11
C GLN A 122 -34.95 17.71 8.28
N MET A 123 -34.51 17.24 9.46
CA MET A 123 -35.33 17.27 10.68
C MET A 123 -35.54 18.68 11.21
N THR A 124 -34.60 19.61 10.99
CA THR A 124 -34.73 21.02 11.39
C THR A 124 -35.52 21.90 10.41
N GLU A 125 -35.59 21.52 9.12
CA GLU A 125 -36.41 22.25 8.11
C GLU A 125 -37.90 21.87 8.15
N SER A 126 -38.26 20.79 8.84
CA SER A 126 -39.64 20.30 8.95
C SER A 126 -40.33 20.70 10.27
N GLN A 127 -39.80 21.72 10.97
CA GLN A 127 -40.38 22.31 12.20
C GLN A 127 -40.82 23.76 11.97
#